data_AF-A0A4Q6EUU9-F1
#
_entry.id   AF-A0A4Q6EUU9-F1
#
_cell.length_a   1.000
_cell.length_b   1.000
_cell.length_c   1.000
_cell.angle_alpha   90.00
_cell.angle_beta   90.00
_cell.angle_gamma   90.00
#
_symmetry.space_group_name_H-M   'P 1'
#
loop_
_entity.id
_entity.type
_entity.pdbx_description
1 polymer ?
#
loop_
_entity_poly.entity_id
_entity_poly.type
_entity_poly.pdbx_seq_one_letter_code
_entity_poly.pdbx_strand_id
1 'polypeptide(L)'
;MRTTQSGSSPSFLADTLTYANRVKLFSRTDWIVYVAWVGMMFGLLFSVSAFFLVGYVNGVSYPPYVWNIPLGTAVFVLAIAFDTIGHRTVYKDEISKGENLVHHITIFAGIASVVLMCLGYSYPEFLWIPALCFVALAVFYSMVDEALHWVRYLNLQSDRVEMWSHFFIFVGHTIMSIAWAYWFLKGYPGVAETLPFIPRIW
;
A
#
# COMPACT_ATOMS: atom_id res chain seq x y z
N MET A 1 -12.00 -6.58 42.70
CA MET A 1 -12.20 -5.11 42.73
C MET A 1 -11.13 -4.46 41.86
N ARG A 2 -11.48 -4.02 40.65
CA ARG A 2 -10.58 -3.18 39.83
C ARG A 2 -10.71 -1.76 40.36
N THR A 3 -9.63 -1.24 40.93
CA THR A 3 -9.42 0.18 41.14
C THR A 3 -9.59 0.89 39.80
N THR A 4 -10.60 1.75 39.72
CA THR A 4 -10.79 2.69 38.63
C THR A 4 -9.62 3.67 38.63
N GLN A 5 -8.56 3.35 37.88
CA GLN A 5 -7.61 4.39 37.47
C GLN A 5 -8.34 5.30 36.48
N SER A 6 -8.86 6.42 36.99
CA SER A 6 -9.32 7.56 36.20
C SER A 6 -8.11 8.34 35.63
N GLY A 7 -7.17 7.64 35.00
CA GLY A 7 -6.17 8.28 34.16
C GLY A 7 -6.84 8.54 32.83
N SER A 8 -6.92 9.81 32.40
CA SER A 8 -7.33 10.14 31.03
C SER A 8 -6.61 9.21 30.06
N SER A 9 -7.34 8.43 29.28
CA SER A 9 -6.73 7.64 28.21
C SER A 9 -5.81 8.58 27.43
N PRO A 10 -4.53 8.22 27.19
CA PRO A 10 -3.62 9.07 26.45
C PRO A 10 -4.28 9.54 25.14
N SER A 11 -3.94 10.74 24.65
CA SER A 11 -4.53 11.23 23.40
C SER A 11 -4.10 10.34 22.22
N PHE A 12 -4.87 10.31 21.13
CA PHE A 12 -4.47 9.56 19.92
C PHE A 12 -3.09 10.00 19.42
N LEU A 13 -2.78 11.30 19.55
CA LEU A 13 -1.46 11.84 19.24
C LEU A 13 -0.36 11.24 20.14
N ALA A 14 -0.60 11.11 21.45
CA ALA A 14 0.35 10.52 22.37
C ALA A 14 0.62 9.04 22.05
N ASP A 15 -0.41 8.28 21.69
CA ASP A 15 -0.25 6.88 21.26
C ASP A 15 0.51 6.80 19.95
N THR A 16 0.20 7.65 18.98
CA THR A 16 0.90 7.71 17.69
C THR A 16 2.38 8.00 17.90
N LEU A 17 2.73 8.97 18.75
CA LEU A 17 4.12 9.29 19.08
C LEU A 17 4.80 8.13 19.81
N THR A 18 4.09 7.46 20.72
CA THR A 18 4.61 6.29 21.43
C THR A 18 4.89 5.15 20.44
N TYR A 19 3.96 4.88 19.53
CA TYR A 19 4.06 3.87 18.49
C TYR A 19 5.24 4.16 17.57
N ALA A 20 5.37 5.38 17.05
CA ALA A 20 6.49 5.79 16.20
C ALA A 20 7.85 5.63 16.93
N ASN A 21 7.90 5.97 18.22
CA ASN A 21 9.12 5.82 19.02
C ASN A 21 9.57 4.36 19.18
N ARG A 22 8.68 3.37 18.96
CA ARG A 22 9.06 1.94 18.99
C ARG A 22 10.09 1.59 17.92
N VAL A 23 10.28 2.42 16.88
CA VAL A 23 11.39 2.25 15.92
C VAL A 23 12.77 2.18 16.60
N LYS A 24 12.92 2.79 17.79
CA LYS A 24 14.14 2.71 18.60
C LYS A 24 14.42 1.32 19.17
N LEU A 25 13.42 0.44 19.17
CA LEU A 25 13.52 -0.96 19.60
C LEU A 25 13.98 -1.90 18.48
N PHE A 26 14.17 -1.39 17.26
CA PHE A 26 14.60 -2.20 16.13
C PHE A 26 15.99 -2.79 16.36
N SER A 27 16.11 -4.09 16.14
CA SER A 27 17.41 -4.73 15.93
C SER A 27 18.00 -4.32 14.57
N ARG A 28 19.27 -4.65 14.33
CA ARG A 28 19.90 -4.48 13.02
C ARG A 28 19.12 -5.20 11.90
N THR A 29 18.61 -6.39 12.18
CA THR A 29 17.80 -7.16 11.23
C THR A 29 16.47 -6.48 10.96
N ASP A 30 15.82 -5.92 11.98
CA ASP A 30 14.58 -5.16 11.82
C ASP A 30 14.79 -3.93 10.92
N TRP A 31 15.90 -3.20 11.10
CA TRP A 31 16.26 -2.07 10.24
C TRP A 31 16.49 -2.48 8.78
N ILE A 32 17.19 -3.59 8.54
CA ILE A 32 17.44 -4.07 7.17
C ILE A 32 16.10 -4.39 6.48
N VAL A 33 15.23 -5.14 7.15
CA VAL A 33 13.91 -5.50 6.60
C VAL A 33 13.05 -4.25 6.39
N TYR A 34 13.02 -3.34 7.36
CA TYR A 34 12.26 -2.10 7.28
C TYR A 34 12.71 -1.24 6.10
N VAL A 35 14.02 -0.96 5.97
CA VAL A 35 14.55 -0.13 4.88
C VAL A 35 14.34 -0.80 3.52
N ALA A 36 14.54 -2.12 3.41
CA ALA A 36 14.31 -2.82 2.16
C ALA A 36 12.83 -2.78 1.74
N TRP A 37 11.91 -3.07 2.67
CA TRP A 37 10.47 -3.12 2.41
C TRP A 37 9.88 -1.72 2.19
N VAL A 38 10.06 -0.81 3.14
CA VAL A 38 9.55 0.56 3.06
C VAL A 38 10.22 1.30 1.91
N GLY A 39 11.53 1.09 1.70
CA GLY A 39 12.25 1.63 0.56
C GLY A 39 11.69 1.17 -0.78
N MET A 40 11.33 -0.12 -0.91
CA MET A 40 10.65 -0.64 -2.11
C MET A 40 9.30 0.06 -2.34
N MET A 41 8.51 0.26 -1.28
CA MET A 41 7.23 0.95 -1.33
C MET A 41 7.36 2.42 -1.75
N PHE A 42 8.36 3.14 -1.21
CA PHE A 42 8.69 4.48 -1.68
C PHE A 42 9.22 4.50 -3.12
N GLY A 43 9.95 3.46 -3.53
CA GLY A 43 10.36 3.26 -4.92
C GLY A 43 9.16 3.20 -5.88
N LEU A 44 8.09 2.49 -5.50
CA LEU A 44 6.82 2.49 -6.24
C LEU A 44 6.23 3.91 -6.33
N LEU A 45 6.08 4.59 -5.19
CA LEU A 45 5.53 5.96 -5.15
C LEU A 45 6.31 6.92 -6.05
N PHE A 46 7.63 6.92 -5.94
CA PHE A 46 8.47 7.82 -6.73
C PHE A 46 8.48 7.46 -8.21
N SER A 47 8.48 6.17 -8.55
CA SER A 47 8.45 5.74 -9.97
C SER A 47 7.14 6.15 -10.64
N VAL A 48 6.00 5.91 -9.98
CA VAL A 48 4.68 6.30 -10.49
C VAL A 48 4.55 7.81 -10.57
N SER A 49 4.94 8.53 -9.51
CA SER A 49 4.86 10.00 -9.50
C SER A 49 5.77 10.60 -10.55
N ALA A 50 7.00 10.09 -10.70
CA ALA A 50 7.94 10.55 -11.72
C ALA A 50 7.41 10.33 -13.13
N PHE A 51 6.78 9.18 -13.42
CA PHE A 51 6.15 8.94 -14.72
C PHE A 51 5.14 10.04 -15.08
N PHE A 52 4.18 10.30 -14.18
CA PHE A 52 3.16 11.33 -14.40
C PHE A 52 3.75 12.74 -14.43
N LEU A 53 4.70 13.06 -13.55
CA LEU A 53 5.34 14.36 -13.52
C LEU A 53 6.13 14.61 -14.80
N VAL A 54 6.90 13.63 -15.29
CA VAL A 54 7.65 13.75 -16.55
C VAL A 54 6.71 14.02 -17.72
N GLY A 55 5.60 13.29 -17.86
CA GLY A 55 4.63 13.59 -18.91
C GLY A 55 4.02 14.98 -18.74
N TYR A 56 3.58 15.32 -17.54
CA TYR A 56 2.90 16.59 -17.24
C TYR A 56 3.79 17.80 -17.54
N VAL A 57 5.05 17.81 -17.09
CA VAL A 57 5.98 18.93 -17.34
C VAL A 57 6.37 19.06 -18.82
N ASN A 58 6.22 18.00 -19.61
CA ASN A 58 6.42 18.02 -21.06
C ASN A 58 5.10 18.25 -21.84
N GLY A 59 4.02 18.63 -21.17
CA GLY A 59 2.77 19.04 -21.81
C GLY A 59 1.77 17.92 -22.07
N VAL A 60 1.99 16.71 -21.55
CA VAL A 60 1.01 15.62 -21.64
C VAL A 60 -0.21 15.94 -20.77
N SER A 61 -1.39 15.99 -21.39
CA SER A 61 -2.65 16.21 -20.68
C SER A 61 -3.25 14.89 -20.21
N TYR A 62 -3.01 14.53 -18.96
CA TYR A 62 -3.66 13.37 -18.37
C TYR A 62 -5.10 13.67 -17.91
N PRO A 63 -6.02 12.70 -18.02
CA PRO A 63 -7.33 12.82 -17.41
C PRO A 63 -7.23 13.02 -15.88
N PRO A 64 -8.01 13.92 -15.25
CA PRO A 64 -7.84 14.24 -13.83
C PRO A 64 -7.90 13.04 -12.87
N TYR A 65 -8.67 12.00 -13.21
CA TYR A 65 -8.82 10.83 -12.33
C TYR A 65 -7.52 10.02 -12.16
N VAL A 66 -6.55 10.08 -13.09
CA VAL A 66 -5.33 9.26 -13.00
C VAL A 66 -4.41 9.72 -11.86
N TRP A 67 -4.55 10.95 -11.39
CA TRP A 67 -3.82 11.47 -10.24
C TRP A 67 -4.22 10.79 -8.92
N ASN A 68 -5.34 10.05 -8.90
CA ASN A 68 -5.66 9.16 -7.80
C ASN A 68 -4.65 8.01 -7.65
N ILE A 69 -3.92 7.65 -8.71
CA ILE A 69 -2.89 6.60 -8.63
C ILE A 69 -1.76 7.05 -7.69
N PRO A 70 -0.98 8.12 -7.97
CA PRO A 70 0.08 8.56 -7.05
C PRO A 70 -0.47 9.00 -5.69
N LEU A 71 -1.68 9.57 -5.62
CA LEU A 71 -2.32 9.92 -4.34
C LEU A 71 -2.62 8.68 -3.48
N GLY A 72 -3.29 7.68 -4.05
CA GLY A 72 -3.60 6.43 -3.36
C GLY A 72 -2.34 5.68 -2.96
N THR A 73 -1.32 5.65 -3.84
CA THR A 73 -0.01 5.11 -3.52
C THR A 73 0.64 5.86 -2.36
N ALA A 74 0.58 7.20 -2.31
CA ALA A 74 1.16 7.97 -1.20
C ALA A 74 0.49 7.62 0.14
N VAL A 75 -0.85 7.58 0.17
CA VAL A 75 -1.62 7.19 1.36
C VAL A 75 -1.22 5.78 1.80
N PHE A 76 -1.18 4.82 0.86
CA PHE A 76 -0.81 3.43 1.12
C PHE A 76 0.62 3.29 1.67
N VAL A 77 1.61 3.90 1.00
CA VAL A 77 3.03 3.79 1.36
C VAL A 77 3.31 4.42 2.72
N LEU A 78 2.73 5.58 3.02
CA LEU A 78 2.89 6.24 4.32
C LEU A 78 2.27 5.39 5.44
N ALA A 79 1.11 4.80 5.19
CA ALA A 79 0.43 3.96 6.16
C ALA A 79 1.20 2.65 6.41
N ILE A 80 1.69 1.97 5.36
CA ILE A 80 2.56 0.78 5.49
C ILE A 80 3.85 1.13 6.23
N ALA A 81 4.48 2.26 5.93
CA ALA A 81 5.72 2.67 6.60
C ALA A 81 5.53 2.82 8.11
N PHE A 82 4.35 3.28 8.52
CA PHE A 82 3.98 3.39 9.92
C PHE A 82 3.66 2.02 10.53
N ASP A 83 2.78 1.25 9.89
CA ASP A 83 2.35 -0.09 10.31
C ASP A 83 3.52 -1.08 10.51
N THR A 84 4.49 -1.02 9.59
CA THR A 84 5.68 -1.89 9.64
C THR A 84 6.46 -1.71 10.96
N ILE A 85 6.36 -0.54 11.63
CA ILE A 85 6.98 -0.34 12.95
C ILE A 85 6.38 -1.31 13.98
N GLY A 86 5.06 -1.48 14.02
CA GLY A 86 4.39 -2.44 14.90
C GLY A 86 4.76 -3.88 14.57
N HIS A 87 4.77 -4.23 13.28
CA HIS A 87 5.14 -5.58 12.81
C HIS A 87 6.56 -5.97 13.21
N ARG A 88 7.47 -5.00 13.30
CA ARG A 88 8.86 -5.21 13.74
C ARG A 88 9.07 -5.05 15.23
N THR A 89 8.04 -4.82 16.03
CA THR A 89 8.17 -4.62 17.47
C THR A 89 7.18 -5.44 18.29
N VAL A 90 5.89 -5.10 18.24
CA VAL A 90 4.86 -5.62 19.17
C VAL A 90 4.13 -6.84 18.61
N TYR A 91 4.01 -6.95 17.28
CA TYR A 91 3.11 -7.93 16.65
C TYR A 91 3.82 -9.15 16.03
N LYS A 92 5.13 -9.31 16.24
CA LYS A 92 5.95 -10.38 15.62
C LYS A 92 5.33 -11.77 15.77
N ASP A 93 4.85 -12.09 16.97
CA ASP A 93 4.35 -13.43 17.28
C ASP A 93 2.95 -13.67 16.72
N GLU A 94 2.11 -12.62 16.63
CA GLU A 94 0.74 -12.72 16.12
C GLU A 94 0.70 -12.84 14.58
N ILE A 95 1.58 -12.12 13.87
CA ILE A 95 1.70 -12.19 12.39
C ILE A 95 2.07 -13.61 11.92
N SER A 96 2.80 -14.35 12.75
CA SER A 96 3.25 -15.71 12.44
C SER A 96 2.10 -16.73 12.34
N LYS A 97 0.89 -16.37 12.80
CA LYS A 97 -0.28 -17.28 12.93
C LYS A 97 -1.19 -17.36 11.69
N GLY A 98 -0.78 -16.81 10.55
CA GLY A 98 -1.47 -16.99 9.26
C GLY A 98 -1.67 -15.72 8.44
N GLU A 99 -1.63 -14.56 9.09
CA GLU A 99 -1.65 -13.23 8.45
C GLU A 99 -0.54 -13.10 7.40
N ASN A 100 0.64 -13.65 7.69
CA ASN A 100 1.75 -13.65 6.74
C ASN A 100 1.39 -14.31 5.39
N LEU A 101 0.56 -15.35 5.36
CA LEU A 101 0.11 -15.96 4.10
C LEU A 101 -0.82 -15.02 3.33
N VAL A 102 -1.76 -14.38 4.02
CA VAL A 102 -2.69 -13.41 3.42
C VAL A 102 -1.90 -12.25 2.81
N HIS A 103 -0.95 -11.67 3.56
CA HIS A 103 -0.05 -10.65 3.05
C HIS A 103 0.66 -11.06 1.76
N HIS A 104 1.29 -12.24 1.72
CA HIS A 104 2.00 -12.71 0.53
C HIS A 104 1.08 -12.89 -0.67
N ILE A 105 -0.15 -13.38 -0.47
CA ILE A 105 -1.14 -13.53 -1.54
C ILE A 105 -1.58 -12.14 -2.05
N THR A 106 -1.87 -11.19 -1.17
CA THR A 106 -2.23 -9.81 -1.53
C THR A 106 -1.10 -9.16 -2.33
N ILE A 107 0.15 -9.29 -1.88
CA ILE A 107 1.33 -8.74 -2.56
C ILE A 107 1.49 -9.37 -3.94
N PHE A 108 1.41 -10.70 -4.02
CA PHE A 108 1.53 -11.42 -5.29
C PHE A 108 0.43 -10.97 -6.27
N ALA A 109 -0.83 -10.91 -5.82
CA ALA A 109 -1.93 -10.47 -6.66
C ALA A 109 -1.76 -9.01 -7.11
N GLY A 110 -1.32 -8.12 -6.22
CA GLY A 110 -1.02 -6.73 -6.53
C GLY A 110 0.06 -6.60 -7.61
N ILE A 111 1.22 -7.24 -7.41
CA ILE A 111 2.34 -7.20 -8.38
C ILE A 111 1.91 -7.83 -9.71
N ALA A 112 1.30 -9.00 -9.69
CA ALA A 112 0.84 -9.69 -10.88
C ALA A 112 -0.16 -8.83 -11.67
N SER A 113 -1.08 -8.14 -10.99
CA SER A 113 -2.04 -7.26 -11.64
C SER A 113 -1.35 -6.11 -12.40
N VAL A 114 -0.37 -5.45 -11.78
CA VAL A 114 0.37 -4.34 -12.41
C VAL A 114 1.18 -4.84 -13.61
N VAL A 115 1.90 -5.96 -13.47
CA VAL A 115 2.67 -6.56 -14.58
C VAL A 115 1.76 -6.91 -15.74
N LEU A 116 0.61 -7.55 -15.48
CA LEU A 116 -0.35 -7.93 -16.51
C LEU A 116 -1.00 -6.71 -17.17
N MET A 117 -1.32 -5.65 -16.42
CA MET A 117 -1.86 -4.42 -17.00
C MET A 117 -0.80 -3.70 -17.86
N CYS A 118 0.46 -3.65 -17.43
CA CYS A 118 1.57 -3.10 -18.24
C CYS A 118 1.77 -3.89 -19.54
N LEU A 119 1.79 -5.23 -19.47
CA LEU A 119 1.83 -6.07 -20.67
C LEU A 119 0.57 -5.91 -21.54
N GLY A 120 -0.57 -5.69 -20.89
CA GLY A 120 -1.85 -5.41 -21.53
C GLY A 120 -1.88 -4.12 -22.34
N TYR A 121 -0.91 -3.22 -22.18
CA TYR A 121 -0.74 -2.09 -23.09
C TYR A 121 -0.47 -2.56 -24.53
N SER A 122 0.32 -3.64 -24.70
CA SER A 122 0.63 -4.22 -26.01
C SER A 122 -0.35 -5.31 -26.43
N TYR A 123 -0.94 -6.04 -25.47
CA TYR A 123 -1.86 -7.14 -25.73
C TYR A 123 -3.19 -6.99 -24.98
N PRO A 124 -3.94 -5.90 -25.23
CA PRO A 124 -5.11 -5.55 -24.41
C PRO A 124 -6.22 -6.58 -24.49
N GLU A 125 -6.48 -7.18 -25.67
CA GLU A 125 -7.58 -8.13 -25.88
C GLU A 125 -7.44 -9.42 -25.07
N PHE A 126 -6.21 -9.88 -24.83
CA PHE A 126 -5.94 -11.11 -24.10
C PHE A 126 -5.74 -10.86 -22.60
N LEU A 127 -4.98 -9.82 -22.24
CA LEU A 127 -4.50 -9.64 -20.88
C LEU A 127 -5.46 -8.89 -19.95
N TRP A 128 -6.51 -8.26 -20.47
CA TRP A 128 -7.43 -7.51 -19.62
C TRP A 128 -8.16 -8.39 -18.60
N ILE A 129 -8.55 -9.62 -18.99
CA ILE A 129 -9.24 -10.56 -18.08
C ILE A 129 -8.33 -10.96 -16.92
N PRO A 130 -7.16 -11.59 -17.13
CA PRO A 130 -6.31 -11.99 -16.02
C PRO A 130 -5.84 -10.79 -15.19
N ALA A 131 -5.57 -9.63 -15.81
CA ALA A 131 -5.21 -8.41 -15.10
C ALA A 131 -6.30 -8.00 -14.09
N LEU A 132 -7.56 -7.89 -14.53
CA LEU A 132 -8.67 -7.51 -13.65
C LEU A 132 -8.99 -8.58 -12.61
N CYS A 133 -8.83 -9.87 -12.91
CA CYS A 133 -8.92 -10.93 -11.90
C CYS A 133 -7.92 -10.71 -10.77
N PHE A 134 -6.66 -10.39 -11.08
CA PHE A 134 -5.65 -10.13 -10.05
C PHE A 134 -5.88 -8.82 -9.31
N VAL A 135 -6.41 -7.76 -9.96
CA VAL A 135 -6.85 -6.55 -9.25
C VAL A 135 -7.96 -6.89 -8.24
N ALA A 136 -8.97 -7.66 -8.66
CA ALA A 136 -10.06 -8.06 -7.79
C ALA A 136 -9.59 -8.92 -6.63
N LEU A 137 -8.68 -9.87 -6.87
CA LEU A 137 -8.07 -10.70 -5.82
C LEU A 137 -7.24 -9.86 -4.86
N ALA A 138 -6.45 -8.89 -5.34
CA ALA A 138 -5.67 -8.01 -4.48
C ALA A 138 -6.58 -7.22 -3.52
N VAL A 139 -7.67 -6.64 -4.03
CA VAL A 139 -8.65 -5.93 -3.19
C VAL A 139 -9.34 -6.89 -2.22
N PHE A 140 -9.76 -8.07 -2.69
CA PHE A 140 -10.41 -9.07 -1.85
C PHE A 140 -9.53 -9.52 -0.68
N TYR A 141 -8.28 -9.89 -0.94
CA TYR A 141 -7.37 -10.30 0.12
C TYR A 141 -6.97 -9.13 1.03
N SER A 142 -6.96 -7.88 0.53
CA SER A 142 -6.82 -6.70 1.38
C SER A 142 -8.02 -6.50 2.33
N MET A 143 -9.23 -6.87 1.93
CA MET A 143 -10.40 -6.88 2.83
C MET A 143 -10.32 -7.99 3.87
N VAL A 144 -9.85 -9.18 3.47
CA VAL A 144 -9.63 -10.31 4.39
C VAL A 144 -8.59 -9.91 5.44
N ASP A 145 -7.50 -9.28 5.00
CA ASP A 145 -6.46 -8.75 5.86
C ASP A 145 -7.04 -7.75 6.88
N GLU A 146 -7.71 -6.71 6.41
CA GLU A 146 -8.40 -5.72 7.25
C GLU A 146 -9.30 -6.37 8.31
N ALA A 147 -10.07 -7.40 7.92
CA ALA A 147 -10.93 -8.12 8.85
C ALA A 147 -10.13 -8.86 9.94
N LEU A 148 -8.97 -9.43 9.63
CA LEU A 148 -8.09 -10.06 10.62
C LEU A 148 -7.55 -9.03 11.63
N HIS A 149 -7.19 -7.82 11.18
CA HIS A 149 -6.78 -6.73 12.08
C HIS A 149 -7.91 -6.29 13.01
N TRP A 150 -9.14 -6.16 12.48
CA TRP A 150 -10.32 -5.87 13.32
C TRP A 150 -10.56 -6.96 14.36
N VAL A 151 -10.45 -8.24 13.99
CA VAL A 151 -10.57 -9.36 14.95
C VAL A 151 -9.49 -9.26 16.02
N ARG A 152 -8.23 -9.00 15.64
CA ARG A 152 -7.12 -8.81 16.59
C ARG A 152 -7.38 -7.65 17.56
N TYR A 153 -7.90 -6.53 17.03
CA TYR A 153 -8.24 -5.35 17.83
C TYR A 153 -9.36 -5.60 18.82
N LEU A 154 -10.44 -6.27 18.39
CA LEU A 154 -11.55 -6.66 19.26
C LEU A 154 -11.11 -7.65 20.36
N ASN A 155 -10.07 -8.44 20.11
CA ASN A 155 -9.45 -9.34 21.08
C ASN A 155 -8.38 -8.66 21.97
N LEU A 156 -8.21 -7.34 21.87
CA LEU A 156 -7.24 -6.55 22.65
C LEU A 156 -5.76 -6.94 22.41
N GLN A 157 -5.47 -7.50 21.23
CA GLN A 157 -4.13 -7.91 20.81
C GLN A 157 -3.51 -6.92 19.81
N SER A 158 -4.16 -5.78 19.60
CA SER A 158 -3.82 -4.73 18.64
C SER A 158 -4.15 -3.37 19.28
N ASP A 159 -3.49 -2.31 18.81
CA ASP A 159 -3.77 -0.96 19.30
C ASP A 159 -4.48 -0.10 18.23
N ARG A 160 -5.08 1.01 18.67
CA ARG A 160 -5.85 1.87 17.78
C ARG A 160 -5.00 2.49 16.66
N VAL A 161 -3.70 2.62 16.86
CA VAL A 161 -2.80 3.25 15.90
C VAL A 161 -2.59 2.31 14.72
N GLU A 162 -2.39 1.02 14.99
CA GLU A 162 -2.38 -0.04 13.99
C GLU A 162 -3.70 -0.09 13.19
N MET A 163 -4.86 0.04 13.85
CA MET A 163 -6.14 0.06 13.12
C MET A 163 -6.28 1.25 12.18
N TRP A 164 -5.77 2.42 12.57
CA TRP A 164 -5.76 3.59 11.69
C TRP A 164 -4.78 3.42 10.53
N SER A 165 -3.60 2.83 10.75
CA SER A 165 -2.70 2.53 9.63
C SER A 165 -3.35 1.55 8.66
N HIS A 166 -3.96 0.47 9.13
CA HIS A 166 -4.68 -0.49 8.30
C HIS A 166 -5.83 0.12 7.51
N PHE A 167 -6.65 0.96 8.15
CA PHE A 167 -7.67 1.74 7.45
C PHE A 167 -7.09 2.54 6.27
N PHE A 168 -5.99 3.27 6.49
CA PHE A 168 -5.35 4.04 5.42
C PHE A 168 -4.65 3.16 4.38
N ILE A 169 -4.11 2.01 4.76
CA ILE A 169 -3.59 0.99 3.82
C ILE A 169 -4.73 0.57 2.89
N PHE A 170 -5.88 0.18 3.44
CA PHE A 170 -7.03 -0.29 2.66
C PHE A 170 -7.59 0.81 1.75
N VAL A 171 -7.74 2.04 2.25
CA VAL A 171 -8.20 3.20 1.48
C VAL A 171 -7.23 3.52 0.34
N GLY A 172 -5.93 3.65 0.65
CA GLY A 172 -4.91 3.96 -0.35
C GLY A 172 -4.82 2.89 -1.44
N HIS A 173 -4.85 1.62 -1.02
CA HIS A 173 -4.84 0.47 -1.93
C HIS A 173 -6.06 0.46 -2.86
N THR A 174 -7.25 0.69 -2.33
CA THR A 174 -8.49 0.70 -3.13
C THR A 174 -8.50 1.85 -4.13
N ILE A 175 -8.11 3.07 -3.69
CA ILE A 175 -8.01 4.24 -4.57
C ILE A 175 -7.05 3.96 -5.72
N MET A 176 -5.83 3.49 -5.42
CA MET A 176 -4.83 3.25 -6.46
C MET A 176 -5.23 2.11 -7.39
N SER A 177 -5.74 0.99 -6.87
CA SER A 177 -6.11 -0.18 -7.67
C SER A 177 -7.27 0.11 -8.63
N ILE A 178 -8.31 0.80 -8.17
CA ILE A 178 -9.45 1.19 -9.02
C ILE A 178 -8.99 2.19 -10.09
N ALA A 179 -8.21 3.20 -9.71
CA ALA A 179 -7.73 4.21 -10.66
C ALA A 179 -6.85 3.58 -11.75
N TRP A 180 -5.98 2.63 -11.37
CA TRP A 180 -5.10 1.93 -12.31
C TRP A 180 -5.89 1.04 -13.28
N ALA A 181 -6.83 0.24 -12.75
CA ALA A 181 -7.70 -0.61 -13.56
C ALA A 181 -8.55 0.22 -14.52
N TYR A 182 -9.10 1.34 -14.06
CA TYR A 182 -9.89 2.23 -14.90
C TYR A 182 -9.04 2.90 -15.99
N TRP A 183 -7.83 3.37 -15.66
CA TRP A 183 -6.91 3.94 -16.63
C TRP A 183 -6.50 2.91 -17.70
N PHE A 184 -6.24 1.67 -17.28
CA PHE A 184 -5.98 0.53 -18.17
C PHE A 184 -7.15 0.26 -19.12
N LEU A 185 -8.39 0.18 -18.60
CA LEU A 185 -9.59 -0.04 -19.42
C LEU A 185 -9.89 1.11 -20.39
N LYS A 186 -9.34 2.30 -20.13
CA LYS A 186 -9.42 3.44 -21.05
C LYS A 186 -8.30 3.47 -22.10
N GLY A 187 -7.46 2.44 -22.15
CA GLY A 187 -6.35 2.34 -23.12
C GLY A 187 -5.17 3.22 -22.74
N TYR A 188 -5.00 3.55 -21.46
CA TYR A 188 -3.87 4.32 -20.94
C TYR A 188 -3.63 5.68 -21.64
N PRO A 189 -4.63 6.57 -21.70
CA PRO A 189 -4.43 7.92 -22.25
C PRO A 189 -3.27 8.64 -21.56
N GLY A 190 -2.38 9.25 -22.35
CA GLY A 190 -1.19 9.94 -21.89
C GLY A 190 0.08 9.07 -21.88
N VAL A 191 -0.01 7.73 -21.90
CA VAL A 191 1.18 6.87 -21.82
C VAL A 191 2.05 7.01 -23.06
N ALA A 192 1.46 6.88 -24.25
CA ALA A 192 2.19 6.96 -25.51
C ALA A 192 2.93 8.30 -25.67
N GLU A 193 2.32 9.39 -25.22
CA GLU A 193 2.89 10.73 -25.26
C GLU A 193 3.98 10.95 -24.21
N THR A 194 3.98 10.18 -23.12
CA THR A 194 4.97 10.28 -22.04
C THR A 194 6.25 9.52 -22.35
N LEU A 195 6.13 8.33 -22.95
CA LEU A 195 7.24 7.42 -23.21
C LEU A 195 8.44 8.05 -23.94
N PRO A 196 8.29 8.99 -24.90
CA PRO A 196 9.42 9.65 -25.56
C PRO A 196 10.34 10.45 -24.62
N PHE A 197 9.83 10.91 -23.47
CA PHE A 197 10.60 11.71 -22.51
C PHE A 197 11.33 10.88 -21.46
N ILE A 198 11.10 9.56 -21.43
CA ILE A 198 11.74 8.66 -20.48
C ILE A 198 13.03 8.12 -21.13
N PRO A 199 14.21 8.30 -20.51
CA PRO A 199 15.46 7.78 -21.03
C PRO A 199 15.35 6.28 -21.25
N ARG A 200 15.61 5.88 -22.49
CA ARG A 200 15.68 4.50 -22.89
C ARG A 200 17.06 3.96 -22.49
N ILE A 201 17.10 3.16 -21.42
CA ILE A 201 18.33 2.47 -21.02
C ILE A 201 18.44 1.20 -21.87
N TRP A 202 18.99 1.34 -23.07
CA TRP A 202 19.50 0.23 -23.86
C TRP A 202 20.77 0.65 -24.59
#